data_AF-A0A944VL48-F1
#
_entry.id   AF-A0A944VL48-F1
#
_cell.length_a   1.000
_cell.length_b   1.000
_cell.length_c   1.000
_cell.angle_alpha   90.00
_cell.angle_beta   90.00
_cell.angle_gamma   90.00
#
_symmetry.space_group_name_H-M   'P 1'
#
loop_
_entity.id
_entity.type
_entity.pdbx_description
1 polymer ?
#
loop_
_entity_poly.entity_id
_entity_poly.type
_entity_poly.pdbx_seq_one_letter_code
_entity_poly.pdbx_strand_id
1 'polypeptide(L)'
;MERNSDTEKKVHFAINNAINKKLYEDYKKSKSIIKSLDKDSNSSVQLLKLLVSNEMINEGLHSEASILLDEKANFKSDLINELNLLLKSRILIRDGKCTEAQKIISNIGSFKSIKKYSEESLSTCLSEGNL
;
A
#
# COMPACT_ATOMS: atom_id res chain seq x y z
N MET A 1 2.13 17.43 -29.97
CA MET A 1 1.53 16.78 -28.77
C MET A 1 2.46 17.04 -27.59
N GLU A 2 2.24 18.11 -26.83
CA GLU A 2 3.14 18.53 -25.72
C GLU A 2 2.42 18.70 -24.37
N ARG A 3 1.22 18.13 -24.20
CA ARG A 3 0.38 18.39 -23.00
C ARG A 3 0.69 17.54 -21.75
N ASN A 4 1.69 16.66 -21.75
CA ASN A 4 1.88 15.67 -20.66
C ASN A 4 2.93 16.03 -19.58
N SER A 5 3.99 16.78 -19.89
CA SER A 5 5.11 17.03 -18.94
C SER A 5 4.67 17.82 -17.69
N ASP A 6 3.95 18.91 -17.87
CA ASP A 6 3.73 19.86 -16.77
C ASP A 6 2.70 19.37 -15.76
N THR A 7 1.75 18.57 -16.23
CA THR A 7 0.78 17.91 -15.37
C THR A 7 1.43 16.82 -14.52
N GLU A 8 2.37 16.05 -15.09
CA GLU A 8 3.13 15.04 -14.32
C GLU A 8 4.05 15.71 -13.28
N LYS A 9 4.73 16.80 -13.64
CA LYS A 9 5.54 17.58 -12.71
C LYS A 9 4.73 18.12 -11.53
N LYS A 10 3.52 18.67 -11.79
CA LYS A 10 2.61 19.15 -10.75
C LYS A 10 2.17 18.02 -9.81
N VAL A 11 1.85 16.84 -10.35
CA VAL A 11 1.50 15.66 -9.57
C VAL A 11 2.66 15.22 -8.67
N HIS A 12 3.87 15.08 -9.23
CA HIS A 12 5.05 14.72 -8.44
C HIS A 12 5.35 15.75 -7.35
N PHE A 13 5.25 17.04 -7.64
CA PHE A 13 5.45 18.09 -6.65
C PHE A 13 4.43 18.02 -5.51
N ALA A 14 3.14 17.85 -5.83
CA ALA A 14 2.08 17.74 -4.84
C ALA A 14 2.28 16.53 -3.92
N ILE A 15 2.68 15.38 -4.48
CA ILE A 15 2.92 14.15 -3.73
C ILE A 15 4.17 14.27 -2.87
N ASN A 16 5.29 14.76 -3.41
CA ASN A 16 6.52 14.96 -2.64
C ASN A 16 6.28 15.93 -1.48
N ASN A 17 5.52 17.00 -1.70
CA ASN A 17 5.12 17.92 -0.64
C ASN A 17 4.27 17.23 0.44
N ALA A 18 3.30 16.40 0.03
CA ALA A 18 2.49 15.62 0.96
C ALA A 18 3.33 14.65 1.80
N ILE A 19 4.26 13.93 1.18
CA ILE A 19 5.18 12.99 1.85
C ILE A 19 6.12 13.73 2.80
N ASN A 20 6.75 14.83 2.35
CA ASN A 20 7.68 15.62 3.17
C ASN A 20 7.01 16.23 4.40
N LYS A 21 5.72 16.59 4.27
CA LYS A 21 4.90 17.07 5.38
C LYS A 21 4.27 15.95 6.21
N LYS A 22 4.60 14.69 5.91
CA LYS A 22 4.06 13.49 6.55
C LYS A 22 2.53 13.45 6.57
N LEU A 23 1.89 14.01 5.55
CA LEU A 23 0.42 14.05 5.50
C LEU A 23 -0.20 12.64 5.46
N TYR A 24 0.58 11.61 5.12
CA TYR A 24 0.15 10.22 5.19
C TYR A 24 -0.23 9.77 6.61
N GLU A 25 0.30 10.42 7.65
CA GLU A 25 -0.08 10.21 9.06
C GLU A 25 -1.50 10.77 9.33
N ASP A 26 -1.97 11.73 8.53
CA ASP A 26 -3.36 12.20 8.51
C ASP A 26 -4.10 11.59 7.31
N TYR A 27 -4.53 10.33 7.47
CA TYR A 27 -5.16 9.57 6.40
C TYR A 27 -6.39 10.28 5.79
N LYS A 28 -7.10 11.13 6.56
CA LYS A 28 -8.26 11.90 6.07
C LYS A 28 -7.82 12.96 5.06
N LYS A 29 -6.80 13.76 5.40
CA LYS A 29 -6.23 14.75 4.49
C LYS A 29 -5.63 14.10 3.26
N SER A 30 -4.89 13.00 3.44
CA SER A 30 -4.26 12.30 2.32
C SER A 30 -5.25 11.63 1.36
N LYS A 31 -6.37 11.08 1.85
CA LYS A 31 -7.45 10.59 0.97
C LYS A 31 -8.01 11.69 0.08
N SER A 32 -8.15 12.92 0.58
CA SER A 32 -8.59 14.06 -0.25
C SER A 32 -7.59 14.37 -1.36
N ILE A 33 -6.29 14.34 -1.07
CA ILE A 33 -5.23 14.54 -2.06
C ILE A 33 -5.28 13.43 -3.12
N ILE A 34 -5.33 12.17 -2.70
CA ILE A 34 -5.40 11.01 -3.61
C ILE A 34 -6.61 11.13 -4.55
N LYS A 35 -7.80 11.43 -4.02
CA LYS A 35 -9.02 11.63 -4.82
C LYS A 35 -8.90 12.77 -5.84
N SER A 36 -8.21 13.85 -5.47
CA SER A 36 -8.02 15.01 -6.35
C SER A 36 -7.07 14.77 -7.52
N LEU A 37 -6.23 13.72 -7.44
CA LEU A 37 -5.21 13.45 -8.46
C LEU A 37 -5.69 12.53 -9.58
N ASP A 38 -6.75 11.73 -9.37
CA ASP A 38 -7.43 10.84 -10.32
C ASP A 38 -6.49 10.15 -11.35
N LYS A 39 -5.39 9.56 -10.84
CA LYS A 39 -4.30 9.02 -11.65
C LYS A 39 -3.77 7.70 -11.09
N ASP A 40 -4.61 6.67 -11.15
CA ASP A 40 -4.27 5.34 -10.65
C ASP A 40 -3.13 4.67 -11.42
N SER A 41 -2.78 5.14 -12.62
CA SER A 41 -1.61 4.67 -13.36
C SER A 41 -0.29 5.32 -12.95
N ASN A 42 -0.31 6.36 -12.09
CA ASN A 42 0.89 7.10 -11.68
C ASN A 42 1.55 6.47 -10.45
N SER A 43 2.82 6.08 -10.57
CA SER A 43 3.59 5.43 -9.51
C SER A 43 3.71 6.25 -8.22
N SER A 44 3.78 7.58 -8.30
CA SER A 44 3.83 8.44 -7.11
C SER A 44 2.49 8.43 -6.37
N VAL A 45 1.36 8.41 -7.09
CA VAL A 45 0.04 8.30 -6.47
C VAL A 45 -0.08 6.97 -5.75
N GLN A 46 0.41 5.89 -6.37
CA GLN A 46 0.44 4.56 -5.76
C GLN A 46 1.33 4.50 -4.53
N LEU A 47 2.49 5.16 -4.53
CA LEU A 47 3.33 5.28 -3.33
C LEU A 47 2.58 5.99 -2.18
N LEU A 48 1.88 7.08 -2.48
CA LEU A 48 1.08 7.78 -1.47
C LEU A 48 -0.05 6.88 -0.93
N LYS A 49 -0.73 6.12 -1.80
CA LYS A 49 -1.74 5.13 -1.38
C LYS A 49 -1.14 4.07 -0.44
N LEU A 50 0.06 3.55 -0.74
CA LEU A 50 0.75 2.58 0.13
C LEU A 50 1.04 3.17 1.51
N LEU A 51 1.58 4.40 1.56
CA LEU A 51 1.89 5.08 2.83
C LEU A 51 0.63 5.31 3.67
N VAL A 52 -0.43 5.83 3.06
CA VAL A 52 -1.71 6.08 3.74
C VAL A 52 -2.35 4.77 4.22
N SER A 53 -2.31 3.73 3.39
CA SER A 53 -2.87 2.43 3.76
C SER A 53 -2.10 1.80 4.92
N ASN A 54 -0.78 1.93 4.94
CA ASN A 54 0.04 1.47 6.06
C ASN A 54 -0.35 2.16 7.38
N GLU A 55 -0.58 3.47 7.34
CA GLU A 55 -1.04 4.20 8.52
C GLU A 55 -2.43 3.74 8.97
N MET A 56 -3.36 3.60 8.02
CA MET A 56 -4.71 3.10 8.31
C MET A 56 -4.70 1.69 8.92
N ILE A 57 -3.77 0.81 8.49
CA ILE A 57 -3.59 -0.50 9.10
C ILE A 57 -3.13 -0.39 10.56
N ASN A 58 -2.20 0.54 10.86
CA ASN A 58 -1.73 0.74 12.23
C ASN A 58 -2.85 1.28 13.16
N GLU A 59 -3.78 2.05 12.60
CA GLU A 59 -4.97 2.59 13.30
C GLU A 59 -6.16 1.61 13.34
N GLY A 60 -6.02 0.38 12.82
CA GLY A 60 -7.08 -0.64 12.82
C GLY A 60 -8.17 -0.46 11.74
N LEU A 61 -7.98 0.46 10.79
CA LEU A 61 -8.90 0.76 9.68
C LEU A 61 -8.67 -0.19 8.49
N HIS A 62 -8.70 -1.50 8.74
CA HIS A 62 -8.30 -2.53 7.78
C HIS A 62 -9.19 -2.55 6.52
N SER A 63 -10.50 -2.39 6.69
CA SER A 63 -11.46 -2.42 5.57
C SER A 63 -11.22 -1.26 4.61
N GLU A 64 -11.02 -0.06 5.14
CA GLU A 64 -10.77 1.13 4.35
C GLU A 64 -9.37 1.13 3.73
N ALA A 65 -8.38 0.54 4.41
CA ALA A 65 -7.05 0.34 3.84
C ALA A 65 -7.11 -0.65 2.67
N SER A 66 -7.86 -1.75 2.81
CA SER A 66 -8.06 -2.74 1.75
C SER A 66 -8.69 -2.12 0.49
N ILE A 67 -9.71 -1.27 0.65
CA ILE A 67 -10.33 -0.52 -0.46
C ILE A 67 -9.30 0.37 -1.18
N LEU A 68 -8.38 0.99 -0.43
CA LEU A 68 -7.38 1.91 -1.01
C LEU A 68 -6.26 1.17 -1.76
N LEU A 69 -5.94 -0.07 -1.37
CA LEU A 69 -4.88 -0.93 -1.92
C LEU A 69 -5.26 -1.67 -3.22
N ASP A 70 -6.34 -1.26 -3.89
CA ASP A 70 -6.93 -1.76 -5.16
C ASP A 70 -6.32 -3.05 -5.76
N GLU A 71 -7.13 -4.09 -5.90
CA GLU A 71 -6.76 -5.35 -6.58
C GLU A 71 -6.57 -5.21 -8.10
N LYS A 72 -7.07 -4.13 -8.73
CA LYS A 72 -7.05 -3.95 -10.19
C LYS A 72 -5.98 -2.96 -10.69
N ALA A 73 -5.18 -2.41 -9.79
CA ALA A 73 -4.13 -1.49 -10.18
C ALA A 73 -3.05 -2.24 -11.00
N ASN A 74 -2.91 -1.88 -12.27
CA ASN A 74 -1.87 -2.41 -13.13
C ASN A 74 -0.54 -1.71 -12.79
N PHE A 75 0.12 -2.19 -11.74
CA PHE A 75 1.37 -1.62 -11.26
C PHE A 75 2.50 -1.89 -12.24
N LYS A 76 3.10 -0.81 -12.78
CA LYS A 76 4.30 -0.92 -13.63
C LYS A 76 5.57 -1.26 -12.85
N SER A 77 5.54 -1.14 -11.52
CA SER A 77 6.70 -1.31 -10.65
C SER A 77 6.52 -2.53 -9.76
N ASP A 78 7.44 -3.48 -9.89
CA ASP A 78 7.49 -4.67 -9.03
C ASP A 78 7.56 -4.29 -7.55
N LEU A 79 8.28 -3.21 -7.21
CA LEU A 79 8.39 -2.73 -5.83
C LEU A 79 7.03 -2.30 -5.29
N ILE A 80 6.28 -1.51 -6.06
CA ILE A 80 4.94 -1.05 -5.66
C ILE A 80 3.99 -2.25 -5.54
N ASN A 81 4.08 -3.20 -6.48
CA ASN A 81 3.27 -4.41 -6.45
C ASN A 81 3.55 -5.24 -5.20
N GLU A 82 4.81 -5.49 -4.86
CA GLU A 82 5.17 -6.30 -3.69
C GLU A 82 4.91 -5.59 -2.36
N LEU A 83 5.07 -4.26 -2.30
CA LEU A 83 4.61 -3.48 -1.14
C LEU A 83 3.08 -3.55 -0.97
N ASN A 84 2.33 -3.56 -2.08
CA ASN A 84 0.88 -3.76 -2.04
C ASN A 84 0.51 -5.14 -1.48
N LEU A 85 1.17 -6.19 -1.96
CA LEU A 85 0.99 -7.56 -1.46
C LEU A 85 1.34 -7.66 0.03
N LEU A 86 2.44 -7.03 0.47
CA LEU A 86 2.82 -6.96 1.88
C LEU A 86 1.72 -6.31 2.74
N LEU A 87 1.16 -5.17 2.33
CA LEU A 87 0.13 -4.49 3.12
C LEU A 87 -1.18 -5.28 3.13
N LYS A 88 -1.55 -5.92 2.03
CA LYS A 88 -2.71 -6.82 1.98
C LYS A 88 -2.54 -8.04 2.87
N SER A 89 -1.38 -8.67 2.89
CA SER A 89 -1.13 -9.80 3.78
C SER A 89 -1.17 -9.38 5.25
N ARG A 90 -0.66 -8.19 5.60
CA ARG A 90 -0.78 -7.63 6.96
C ARG A 90 -2.22 -7.41 7.39
N ILE A 91 -3.10 -6.91 6.51
CA ILE A 91 -4.53 -6.80 6.79
C ILE A 91 -5.12 -8.18 7.13
N LEU A 92 -4.87 -9.17 6.27
CA LEU A 92 -5.39 -10.53 6.49
C LEU A 92 -4.86 -11.15 7.78
N ILE A 93 -3.57 -10.97 8.09
CA ILE A 93 -2.96 -11.42 9.35
C ILE A 93 -3.67 -10.80 10.55
N ARG A 94 -3.90 -9.49 10.52
CA ARG A 94 -4.58 -8.77 11.62
C ARG A 94 -6.04 -9.20 11.79
N ASP A 95 -6.68 -9.62 10.70
CA ASP A 95 -8.05 -10.17 10.71
C ASP A 95 -8.10 -11.67 11.04
N GLY A 96 -6.97 -12.31 11.41
CA GLY A 96 -6.89 -13.73 11.74
C GLY A 96 -6.92 -14.68 10.54
N LYS A 97 -6.87 -14.15 9.32
CA LYS A 97 -6.94 -14.86 8.04
C LYS A 97 -5.57 -15.35 7.57
N CYS A 98 -4.84 -16.07 8.43
CA CYS A 98 -3.44 -16.41 8.21
C CYS A 98 -3.22 -17.25 6.93
N THR A 99 -4.13 -18.18 6.59
CA THR A 99 -4.03 -19.01 5.38
C THR A 99 -4.18 -18.20 4.09
N GLU A 100 -5.07 -17.20 4.07
CA GLU A 100 -5.19 -16.29 2.92
C GLU A 100 -3.96 -15.38 2.83
N ALA A 101 -3.46 -14.89 3.96
CA ALA A 101 -2.24 -14.09 3.99
C ALA A 101 -1.04 -14.86 3.41
N GLN A 102 -0.90 -16.15 3.73
CA GLN A 102 0.15 -17.02 3.20
C GLN A 102 0.11 -17.11 1.66
N LYS A 103 -1.09 -17.23 1.07
CA LYS A 103 -1.28 -17.26 -0.39
C LYS A 103 -0.88 -15.94 -1.05
N ILE A 104 -1.09 -14.81 -0.38
CA ILE A 104 -0.62 -13.50 -0.87
C ILE A 104 0.91 -13.43 -0.80
N ILE A 105 1.49 -13.85 0.31
CA ILE A 105 2.95 -13.79 0.55
C ILE A 105 3.72 -14.66 -0.44
N SER A 106 3.17 -15.80 -0.88
CA SER A 106 3.82 -16.64 -1.89
C SER A 106 4.03 -15.95 -3.24
N ASN A 107 3.28 -14.87 -3.51
CA ASN A 107 3.43 -14.06 -4.72
C ASN A 107 4.50 -12.96 -4.60
N ILE A 108 5.16 -12.82 -3.45
CA ILE A 108 6.29 -11.91 -3.24
C ILE A 108 7.59 -12.68 -3.53
N GLY A 109 8.38 -12.22 -4.51
CA GLY A 109 9.55 -12.95 -5.01
C GLY A 109 10.71 -12.07 -5.48
N SER A 110 10.43 -10.89 -6.01
CA SER A 110 11.42 -9.94 -6.52
C SER A 110 12.25 -9.31 -5.41
N PHE A 111 11.66 -8.98 -4.26
CA PHE A 111 12.34 -8.32 -3.15
C PHE A 111 12.39 -9.20 -1.90
N LYS A 112 13.54 -9.85 -1.67
CA LYS A 112 13.77 -10.75 -0.52
C LYS A 112 13.47 -10.11 0.84
N SER A 113 13.75 -8.81 1.01
CA SER A 113 13.47 -8.08 2.25
C SER A 113 11.97 -7.95 2.52
N ILE A 114 11.16 -7.66 1.49
CA ILE A 114 9.71 -7.58 1.59
C ILE A 114 9.13 -8.96 1.92
N LYS A 115 9.62 -10.00 1.25
CA LYS A 115 9.21 -11.39 1.53
C LYS A 115 9.49 -11.76 2.99
N LYS A 116 10.72 -11.56 3.45
CA LYS A 116 11.15 -11.86 4.82
C LYS A 116 10.26 -11.16 5.85
N TYR A 117 10.02 -9.86 5.70
CA TYR A 117 9.19 -9.09 6.62
C TYR A 117 7.72 -9.58 6.64
N SER A 118 7.21 -9.99 5.48
CA SER A 118 5.86 -10.56 5.38
C SER A 118 5.76 -11.92 6.08
N GLU A 119 6.76 -12.79 5.91
CA GLU A 119 6.85 -14.11 6.54
C GLU A 119 6.99 -14.00 8.07
N GLU A 120 7.79 -13.05 8.56
CA GLU A 120 7.89 -12.74 9.99
C GLU A 120 6.52 -12.37 10.57
N SER A 121 5.78 -11.50 9.89
CA SER A 121 4.43 -11.09 10.31
C SER A 121 3.44 -12.27 10.33
N LEU A 122 3.55 -13.20 9.37
CA LEU A 122 2.71 -14.38 9.28
C LEU A 122 3.02 -15.40 10.40
N SER A 123 4.30 -15.54 10.77
CA SER A 123 4.72 -16.51 11.78
C SER A 123 4.00 -16.31 13.12
N THR A 124 3.80 -15.05 13.52
CA THR A 124 3.06 -14.67 14.74
C THR A 124 1.59 -15.09 14.67
N CYS A 125 0.95 -14.92 13.51
CA CYS A 125 -0.45 -15.30 13.26
C CYS A 125 -0.67 -16.81 13.43
N LEU A 126 0.23 -17.61 12.86
CA LEU A 126 0.13 -19.08 12.90
C LEU A 126 0.45 -19.65 14.29
N SER A 127 1.25 -18.95 15.10
CA SER A 127 1.53 -19.34 16.49
C SER A 127 0.40 -18.98 17.45
N GLU A 128 -0.34 -17.89 17.20
CA GLU A 128 -1.43 -17.43 18.07
C GLU A 128 -2.78 -18.10 17.75
N GLY A 129 -3.00 -18.54 16.50
CA GLY A 129 -4.23 -19.23 16.06
C GLY A 129 -4.35 -20.72 16.43
N ASN A 130 -3.42 -21.25 17.24
CA ASN A 130 -3.41 -22.64 17.72
C ASN A 130 -3.58 -22.76 19.26
N LEU A 131 -4.10 -21.71 19.92
CA LEU A 131 -4.44 -21.70 21.35
C LEU A 131 -5.95 -21.76 21.57
#